data_AF-A0A383D5Z1-F1
#
_entry.id   AF-A0A383D5Z1-F1
#
_cell.length_a   1.000
_cell.length_b   1.000
_cell.length_c   1.000
_cell.angle_alpha   90.00
_cell.angle_beta   90.00
_cell.angle_gamma   90.00
#
_symmetry.space_group_name_H-M   'P 1'
#
loop_
_entity.id
_entity.type
_entity.pdbx_description
1 polymer ?
#
loop_
_entity_poly.entity_id
_entity_poly.type
_entity_poly.pdbx_seq_one_letter_code
_entity_poly.pdbx_strand_id
1 'polypeptide(L)'
;LLPRTSTTRPSGPRRYNPSAPRQGRQTARLTKAQLASLPDITHFASHKSDRFLVDMDVIAAGHPYFGKNFSRPHTGCHVYFKQPGKEATPQKPSSYAPIYAVADGFISNVTPWFQLRPIYDSRLRKMMTNYRYGLGLTFARTDGQPVVFHYSIEPMVDPGDENFYRPFLKVKLGQRVKKGEVLGWMYTPPRPETDLRTHIHFNLMAKSQFMAPTMFTKEVTEAFHQRWGKIAQRYSE
;
A
#
# COMPACT_ATOMS: atom_id res chain seq x y z
N LEU A 1 15.54 -41.60 -33.27
CA LEU A 1 16.39 -40.42 -33.06
C LEU A 1 15.93 -39.30 -33.98
N LEU A 2 15.42 -38.20 -33.42
CA LEU A 2 15.33 -36.88 -34.04
C LEU A 2 15.59 -35.82 -32.95
N PRO A 3 16.32 -34.73 -33.24
CA PRO A 3 17.01 -33.93 -32.21
C PRO A 3 16.10 -32.93 -31.48
N ARG A 4 16.41 -32.73 -30.19
CA ARG A 4 15.85 -31.68 -29.33
C ARG A 4 16.32 -30.30 -29.82
N THR A 5 15.36 -29.43 -30.16
CA THR A 5 15.62 -27.99 -30.33
C THR A 5 15.67 -27.32 -28.96
N SER A 6 16.86 -26.80 -28.62
CA SER A 6 17.08 -25.93 -27.47
C SER A 6 16.46 -24.56 -27.74
N THR A 7 15.40 -24.19 -27.02
CA THR A 7 14.91 -22.81 -26.99
C THR A 7 15.73 -22.02 -25.97
N THR A 8 16.81 -21.42 -26.45
CA THR A 8 17.55 -20.36 -25.79
C THR A 8 16.61 -19.20 -25.48
N ARG A 9 16.43 -18.91 -24.18
CA ARG A 9 15.72 -17.75 -23.67
C ARG A 9 16.51 -16.49 -24.06
N PRO A 10 15.96 -15.50 -24.77
CA PRO A 10 16.73 -14.30 -25.09
C PRO A 10 16.94 -13.49 -23.82
N SER A 11 18.18 -13.45 -23.35
CA SER A 11 18.70 -12.50 -22.36
C SER A 11 18.80 -11.12 -23.00
N GLY A 12 17.67 -10.45 -23.14
CA GLY A 12 17.62 -9.04 -23.52
C GLY A 12 18.07 -8.15 -22.35
N PRO A 13 18.84 -7.07 -22.60
CA PRO A 13 19.27 -6.16 -21.55
C PRO A 13 18.04 -5.50 -20.91
N ARG A 14 18.02 -5.41 -19.57
CA ARG A 14 17.09 -4.51 -18.85
C ARG A 14 17.30 -3.12 -19.42
N ARG A 15 16.40 -2.66 -20.31
CA ARG A 15 16.39 -1.27 -20.79
C ARG A 15 16.07 -0.38 -19.61
N TYR A 16 17.12 0.11 -18.95
CA TYR A 16 17.06 1.31 -18.13
C TYR A 16 16.50 2.42 -19.02
N ASN A 17 15.35 2.97 -18.65
CA ASN A 17 14.74 4.10 -19.35
C ASN A 17 15.17 5.39 -18.61
N PRO A 18 16.18 6.12 -19.09
CA PRO A 18 16.68 7.34 -18.44
C PRO A 18 15.67 8.49 -18.43
N SER A 19 14.57 8.37 -19.18
CA SER A 19 13.50 9.37 -19.29
C SER A 19 12.36 9.19 -18.29
N ALA A 20 12.41 8.18 -17.42
CA ALA A 20 11.41 8.04 -16.37
C ALA A 20 11.57 9.19 -15.36
N PRO A 21 10.51 9.99 -15.07
CA PRO A 21 10.59 11.08 -14.12
C PRO A 21 11.14 10.57 -12.78
N ARG A 22 12.00 11.38 -12.15
CA ARG A 22 12.64 11.05 -10.86
C ARG A 22 11.55 10.54 -9.91
N GLN A 23 11.67 9.27 -9.49
CA GLN A 23 10.76 8.70 -8.50
C GLN A 23 10.80 9.61 -7.28
N GLY A 24 9.71 10.34 -7.00
CA GLY A 24 9.67 11.40 -5.99
C GLY A 24 9.74 10.88 -4.55
N ARG A 25 10.24 9.67 -4.34
CA ARG A 25 10.35 8.99 -3.05
C ARG A 25 11.30 9.77 -2.16
N GLN A 26 10.75 10.30 -1.08
CA GLN A 26 11.52 10.93 -0.03
C GLN A 26 11.52 9.98 1.17
N THR A 27 12.70 9.71 1.72
CA THR A 27 12.86 8.90 2.93
C THR A 27 13.60 9.67 4.01
N ALA A 28 13.08 9.66 5.23
CA ALA A 28 13.77 10.20 6.38
C ALA A 28 14.32 9.05 7.23
N ARG A 29 15.62 9.10 7.52
CA ARG A 29 16.21 8.24 8.55
C ARG A 29 15.87 8.85 9.91
N LEU A 30 15.20 8.07 10.74
CA LEU A 30 14.92 8.47 12.13
C LEU A 30 16.23 8.70 12.88
N THR A 31 16.24 9.70 13.75
CA THR A 31 17.32 9.88 14.71
C THR A 31 17.37 8.68 15.68
N LYS A 32 18.54 8.44 16.30
CA LYS A 32 18.67 7.39 17.32
C LYS A 32 17.67 7.58 18.46
N ALA A 33 17.44 8.82 18.89
CA ALA A 33 16.50 9.15 19.95
C ALA A 33 15.04 8.85 19.55
N GLN A 34 14.62 9.25 18.33
CA GLN A 34 13.28 8.93 17.83
C GLN A 34 13.07 7.41 17.72
N LEU A 35 14.04 6.66 17.18
CA LEU A 35 13.93 5.21 17.07
C LEU A 35 13.91 4.53 18.45
N ALA A 36 14.72 4.99 19.40
CA ALA A 36 14.74 4.47 20.76
C ALA A 36 13.43 4.73 21.51
N SER A 37 12.71 5.80 21.17
CA SER A 37 11.40 6.12 21.74
C SER A 37 10.26 5.21 21.26
N LEU A 38 10.49 4.42 20.21
CA LEU A 38 9.49 3.48 19.68
C LEU A 38 9.54 2.14 20.44
N PRO A 39 8.38 1.50 20.66
CA PRO A 39 8.32 0.20 21.30
C PRO A 39 8.98 -0.89 20.44
N ASP A 40 9.41 -1.98 21.08
CA ASP A 40 9.74 -3.20 20.35
C ASP A 40 8.48 -3.78 19.69
N ILE A 41 8.60 -4.42 18.52
CA ILE A 41 7.47 -5.00 17.78
C ILE A 41 6.69 -6.03 18.61
N THR A 42 7.35 -6.69 19.56
CA THR A 42 6.71 -7.61 20.53
C THR A 42 5.67 -6.92 21.43
N HIS A 43 5.72 -5.60 21.61
CA HIS A 43 4.70 -4.83 22.32
C HIS A 43 3.29 -5.05 21.74
N PHE A 44 3.21 -5.16 20.41
CA PHE A 44 1.96 -5.41 19.71
C PHE A 44 1.47 -6.85 19.86
N ALA A 45 2.14 -7.73 20.61
CA ALA A 45 1.56 -9.03 20.98
C ALA A 45 0.36 -8.86 21.92
N SER A 46 0.45 -7.94 22.89
CA SER A 46 -0.59 -7.65 23.88
C SER A 46 -1.26 -6.28 23.71
N HIS A 47 -0.64 -5.34 22.97
CA HIS A 47 -1.16 -4.00 22.74
C HIS A 47 -1.49 -3.82 21.25
N LYS A 48 -2.48 -4.58 20.78
CA LYS A 48 -2.92 -4.53 19.39
C LYS A 48 -3.56 -3.18 19.05
N SER A 49 -3.46 -2.76 17.80
CA SER A 49 -4.16 -1.59 17.29
C SER A 49 -5.61 -1.92 16.93
N ASP A 50 -6.54 -1.20 17.53
CA ASP A 50 -7.96 -1.16 17.16
C ASP A 50 -8.23 -0.25 15.95
N ARG A 51 -7.22 0.50 15.47
CA ARG A 51 -7.38 1.41 14.33
C ARG A 51 -6.89 0.79 13.04
N PHE A 52 -7.84 0.39 12.20
CA PHE A 52 -7.55 0.02 10.82
C PHE A 52 -7.14 1.22 9.95
N LEU A 53 -6.46 0.97 8.82
CA LEU A 53 -5.89 2.03 7.97
C LEU A 53 -6.92 2.94 7.30
N VAL A 54 -8.16 2.49 7.17
CA VAL A 54 -9.32 3.21 6.63
C VAL A 54 -10.57 2.72 7.36
N ASP A 55 -11.68 3.43 7.21
CA ASP A 55 -12.96 2.96 7.74
C ASP A 55 -13.48 1.76 6.94
N MET A 56 -14.13 0.80 7.62
CA MET A 56 -14.53 -0.47 6.99
C MET A 56 -15.70 -0.32 6.00
N ASP A 57 -16.43 0.77 6.08
CA ASP A 57 -17.59 1.11 5.24
C ASP A 57 -17.18 1.63 3.86
N VAL A 58 -15.99 2.20 3.69
CA VAL A 58 -15.48 2.64 2.39
C VAL A 58 -14.87 1.51 1.54
N ILE A 59 -14.71 0.32 2.13
CA ILE A 59 -14.08 -0.84 1.48
C ILE A 59 -15.12 -1.62 0.66
N ALA A 60 -14.82 -1.84 -0.62
CA ALA A 60 -15.61 -2.67 -1.52
C ALA A 60 -15.18 -4.15 -1.46
N ALA A 61 -13.87 -4.40 -1.42
CA ALA A 61 -13.29 -5.74 -1.34
C ALA A 61 -11.98 -5.74 -0.55
N GLY A 62 -11.55 -6.90 -0.07
CA GLY A 62 -10.29 -7.08 0.65
C GLY A 62 -9.52 -8.29 0.15
N HIS A 63 -8.19 -8.23 0.18
CA HIS A 63 -7.30 -9.36 -0.07
C HIS A 63 -6.42 -9.54 1.18
N PRO A 64 -6.57 -10.63 1.95
CA PRO A 64 -5.73 -10.88 3.12
C PRO A 64 -4.29 -11.24 2.72
N TYR A 65 -3.38 -11.20 3.69
CA TYR A 65 -2.00 -11.60 3.48
C TYR A 65 -1.91 -13.11 3.19
N PHE A 66 -1.36 -13.49 2.04
CA PHE A 66 -1.03 -14.88 1.71
C PHE A 66 0.47 -15.11 1.82
N GLY A 67 0.86 -15.80 2.89
CA GLY A 67 2.26 -16.11 3.16
C GLY A 67 2.92 -16.92 2.05
N LYS A 68 4.25 -16.95 2.06
CA LYS A 68 5.10 -17.59 1.04
C LYS A 68 4.79 -19.08 0.76
N ASN A 69 4.10 -19.76 1.66
CA ASN A 69 3.74 -21.17 1.55
C ASN A 69 2.32 -21.39 0.98
N PHE A 70 1.61 -20.32 0.59
CA PHE A 70 0.28 -20.41 -0.04
C PHE A 70 0.42 -20.73 -1.54
N SER A 71 -0.59 -21.35 -2.17
CA SER A 71 -0.57 -21.73 -3.59
C SER A 71 -0.37 -20.53 -4.53
N ARG A 72 -0.89 -19.37 -4.12
CA ARG A 72 -0.74 -18.07 -4.79
C ARG A 72 -0.25 -17.05 -3.76
N PRO A 73 1.05 -17.06 -3.42
CA PRO A 73 1.58 -16.19 -2.38
C PRO A 73 1.43 -14.73 -2.81
N HIS A 74 1.04 -13.88 -1.87
CA HIS A 74 0.90 -12.45 -2.08
C HIS A 74 1.49 -11.70 -0.90
N THR A 75 2.57 -10.95 -1.16
CA THR A 75 3.26 -10.19 -0.11
C THR A 75 2.50 -8.90 0.15
N GLY A 76 1.62 -8.91 1.16
CA GLY A 76 0.86 -7.75 1.62
C GLY A 76 -0.64 -7.90 1.41
N CYS A 77 -1.40 -7.18 2.22
CA CYS A 77 -2.86 -7.13 2.16
C CYS A 77 -3.32 -6.03 1.19
N HIS A 78 -4.54 -6.14 0.68
CA HIS A 78 -5.19 -5.11 -0.12
C HIS A 78 -6.54 -4.73 0.47
N VAL A 79 -6.87 -3.45 0.42
CA VAL A 79 -8.23 -2.93 0.56
C VAL A 79 -8.60 -2.19 -0.72
N TYR A 80 -9.69 -2.62 -1.36
CA TYR A 80 -10.25 -2.01 -2.56
C TYR A 80 -11.37 -1.06 -2.16
N PHE A 81 -11.47 0.09 -2.82
CA PHE A 81 -12.37 1.16 -2.41
C PHE A 81 -13.66 1.17 -3.20
N LYS A 82 -14.75 1.54 -2.53
CA LYS A 82 -16.00 1.94 -3.19
C LYS A 82 -15.78 3.23 -3.97
N GLN A 83 -16.65 3.48 -4.93
CA GLN A 83 -16.75 4.79 -5.57
C GLN A 83 -17.00 5.88 -4.54
N PRO A 84 -16.40 7.06 -4.70
CA PRO A 84 -16.63 8.14 -3.78
C PRO A 84 -18.02 8.77 -4.06
N GLY A 85 -18.54 9.50 -3.08
CA GLY A 85 -19.82 10.21 -3.25
C GLY A 85 -19.73 11.34 -4.30
N LYS A 86 -20.89 11.86 -4.73
CA LYS A 86 -20.99 12.93 -5.74
C LYS A 86 -20.22 14.22 -5.37
N GLU A 87 -20.03 14.46 -4.08
CA GLU A 87 -19.30 15.61 -3.54
C GLU A 87 -17.77 15.46 -3.63
N ALA A 88 -17.27 14.28 -4.03
CA ALA A 88 -15.85 14.03 -4.04
C ALA A 88 -15.18 14.71 -5.23
N THR A 89 -14.18 15.54 -4.92
CA THR A 89 -13.49 16.35 -5.92
C THR A 89 -12.00 16.45 -5.64
N PRO A 90 -11.10 16.29 -6.63
CA PRO A 90 -9.65 16.38 -6.42
C PRO A 90 -9.19 17.69 -5.78
N GLN A 91 -9.93 18.78 -6.01
CA GLN A 91 -9.66 20.10 -5.42
C GLN A 91 -9.89 20.14 -3.90
N LYS A 92 -10.63 19.17 -3.35
CA LYS A 92 -10.88 19.00 -1.92
C LYS A 92 -10.50 17.57 -1.51
N PRO A 93 -9.21 17.22 -1.36
CA PRO A 93 -8.79 15.86 -1.01
C PRO A 93 -9.52 15.26 0.20
N SER A 94 -9.92 16.10 1.16
CA SER A 94 -10.69 15.68 2.34
C SER A 94 -12.11 15.18 2.06
N SER A 95 -12.62 15.31 0.84
CA SER A 95 -13.88 14.68 0.41
C SER A 95 -13.74 13.19 0.07
N TYR A 96 -12.51 12.68 0.01
CA TYR A 96 -12.24 11.27 -0.23
C TYR A 96 -12.03 10.49 1.07
N ALA A 97 -11.98 9.16 0.97
CA ALA A 97 -11.80 8.29 2.14
C ALA A 97 -10.50 8.63 2.90
N PRO A 98 -10.56 8.92 4.22
CA PRO A 98 -9.39 9.21 5.02
C PRO A 98 -8.53 7.96 5.22
N ILE A 99 -7.22 8.17 5.27
CA ILE A 99 -6.22 7.16 5.59
C ILE A 99 -5.65 7.48 6.97
N TYR A 100 -5.69 6.52 7.88
CA TYR A 100 -5.34 6.71 9.28
C TYR A 100 -3.97 6.13 9.65
N ALA A 101 -3.34 6.77 10.63
CA ALA A 101 -2.22 6.19 11.36
C ALA A 101 -2.72 4.97 12.15
N VAL A 102 -2.18 3.79 11.83
CA VAL A 102 -2.55 2.54 12.51
C VAL A 102 -1.93 2.43 13.90
N ALA A 103 -0.95 3.27 14.23
CA ALA A 103 -0.28 3.32 15.51
C ALA A 103 0.38 4.69 15.71
N ASP A 104 0.81 4.96 16.93
CA ASP A 104 1.73 6.08 17.19
C ASP A 104 3.06 5.84 16.47
N GLY A 105 3.67 6.90 15.94
CA GLY A 105 4.96 6.75 15.27
C GLY A 105 5.43 7.99 14.54
N PHE A 106 6.31 7.76 13.57
CA PHE A 106 6.89 8.80 12.73
C PHE A 106 6.76 8.47 11.25
N ILE A 107 6.47 9.47 10.44
CA ILE A 107 6.45 9.34 8.98
C ILE A 107 7.89 9.26 8.46
N SER A 108 8.29 8.10 7.96
CA SER A 108 9.65 7.82 7.50
C SER A 108 9.79 7.73 5.98
N ASN A 109 8.67 7.66 5.26
CA ASN A 109 8.63 7.70 3.80
C ASN A 109 7.40 8.48 3.33
N VAL A 110 7.60 9.36 2.36
CA VAL A 110 6.53 10.00 1.61
C VAL A 110 6.89 9.88 0.12
N THR A 111 5.99 9.29 -0.64
CA THR A 111 6.13 9.12 -2.08
C THR A 111 4.92 9.80 -2.75
N PRO A 112 5.02 11.06 -3.18
CA PRO A 112 3.92 11.77 -3.83
C PRO A 112 3.65 11.27 -5.24
N TRP A 113 4.64 10.64 -5.89
CA TRP A 113 4.53 10.20 -7.27
C TRP A 113 5.45 9.02 -7.54
N PHE A 114 4.87 7.93 -8.03
CA PHE A 114 5.63 6.76 -8.45
C PHE A 114 4.93 6.05 -9.61
N GLN A 115 5.65 5.94 -10.72
CA GLN A 115 5.22 5.17 -11.88
C GLN A 115 5.38 3.67 -11.63
N LEU A 116 4.29 2.92 -11.69
CA LEU A 116 4.33 1.46 -11.65
C LEU A 116 4.74 0.89 -13.01
N ARG A 117 5.19 -0.37 -13.00
CA ARG A 117 5.53 -1.07 -14.25
C ARG A 117 4.30 -1.09 -15.17
N PRO A 118 4.46 -0.84 -16.48
CA PRO A 118 3.37 -1.00 -17.43
C PRO A 118 2.77 -2.41 -17.37
N ILE A 119 1.45 -2.50 -17.37
CA ILE A 119 0.68 -3.74 -17.40
C ILE A 119 -0.17 -3.74 -18.66
N TYR A 120 -0.24 -4.87 -19.35
CA TYR A 120 -1.14 -5.01 -20.49
C TYR A 120 -2.60 -5.10 -20.00
N ASP A 121 -3.43 -4.16 -20.43
CA ASP A 121 -4.87 -4.22 -20.17
C ASP A 121 -5.57 -4.91 -21.35
N SER A 122 -6.10 -6.11 -21.11
CA SER A 122 -6.75 -6.92 -22.15
C SER A 122 -8.07 -6.34 -22.65
N ARG A 123 -8.79 -5.55 -21.82
CA ARG A 123 -10.05 -4.90 -22.22
C ARG A 123 -9.76 -3.75 -23.18
N LEU A 124 -8.70 -2.99 -22.90
CA LEU A 124 -8.30 -1.83 -23.71
C LEU A 124 -7.31 -2.18 -24.82
N ARG A 125 -6.81 -3.42 -24.87
CA ARG A 125 -5.80 -3.92 -25.82
C ARG A 125 -4.55 -3.03 -25.93
N LYS A 126 -4.09 -2.49 -24.81
CA LYS A 126 -2.91 -1.61 -24.76
C LYS A 126 -2.12 -1.77 -23.47
N MET A 127 -0.84 -1.41 -23.52
CA MET A 127 -0.02 -1.23 -22.33
C MET A 127 -0.49 0.02 -21.58
N MET A 128 -0.82 -0.16 -20.31
CA MET A 128 -1.21 0.91 -19.41
C MET A 128 -0.18 1.04 -18.30
N THR A 129 0.15 2.28 -17.96
CA THR A 129 0.93 2.60 -16.76
C THR A 129 -0.01 3.13 -15.70
N ASN A 130 0.20 2.73 -14.46
CA ASN A 130 -0.50 3.29 -13.31
C ASN A 130 0.48 4.09 -12.46
N TYR A 131 -0.05 5.10 -11.77
CA TYR A 131 0.72 5.87 -10.81
C TYR A 131 0.14 5.66 -9.43
N ARG A 132 1.05 5.67 -8.46
CA ARG A 132 0.73 5.55 -7.05
C ARG A 132 1.41 6.65 -6.26
N TYR A 133 0.89 6.87 -5.07
CA TYR A 133 1.54 7.62 -4.01
C TYR A 133 1.58 6.76 -2.75
N GLY A 134 2.19 7.22 -1.67
CA GLY A 134 2.32 6.36 -0.50
C GLY A 134 3.06 6.98 0.67
N LEU A 135 2.97 6.25 1.78
CA LEU A 135 3.50 6.62 3.09
C LEU A 135 4.26 5.43 3.69
N GLY A 136 5.22 5.73 4.55
CA GLY A 136 5.74 4.78 5.53
C GLY A 136 5.60 5.36 6.93
N LEU A 137 4.94 4.62 7.82
CA LEU A 137 4.85 4.93 9.25
C LEU A 137 5.78 3.99 10.02
N THR A 138 6.87 4.51 10.57
CA THR A 138 7.67 3.74 11.54
C THR A 138 7.03 3.85 12.92
N PHE A 139 6.56 2.73 13.45
CA PHE A 139 5.78 2.67 14.70
C PHE A 139 6.42 1.76 15.76
N ALA A 140 7.38 0.92 15.36
CA ALA A 140 8.07 0.00 16.26
C ALA A 140 9.51 -0.23 15.80
N ARG A 141 10.25 -1.00 16.59
CA ARG A 141 11.59 -1.49 16.27
C ARG A 141 11.72 -3.00 16.51
N THR A 142 12.69 -3.62 15.87
CA THR A 142 13.11 -5.01 16.11
C THR A 142 14.61 -5.08 15.92
N ASP A 143 15.35 -5.60 16.89
CA ASP A 143 16.82 -5.65 16.89
C ASP A 143 17.48 -4.28 16.57
N GLY A 144 16.93 -3.21 17.14
CA GLY A 144 17.38 -1.84 16.90
C GLY A 144 17.13 -1.31 15.47
N GLN A 145 16.40 -2.03 14.64
CA GLN A 145 15.99 -1.63 13.29
C GLN A 145 14.53 -1.16 13.25
N PRO A 146 14.17 -0.20 12.38
CA PRO A 146 12.80 0.26 12.26
C PRO A 146 11.87 -0.81 11.68
N VAL A 147 10.66 -0.89 12.23
CA VAL A 147 9.53 -1.60 11.63
C VAL A 147 8.56 -0.55 11.07
N VAL A 148 8.25 -0.67 9.79
CA VAL A 148 7.46 0.31 9.04
C VAL A 148 6.16 -0.31 8.58
N PHE A 149 5.04 0.34 8.87
CA PHE A 149 3.79 0.07 8.16
C PHE A 149 3.81 0.83 6.84
N HIS A 150 3.81 0.08 5.74
CA HIS A 150 3.87 0.64 4.39
C HIS A 150 2.47 0.79 3.81
N TYR A 151 2.17 1.98 3.30
CA TYR A 151 0.94 2.32 2.61
C TYR A 151 1.26 2.59 1.14
N SER A 152 1.00 1.63 0.26
CA SER A 152 1.05 1.82 -1.19
C SER A 152 -0.34 2.19 -1.69
N ILE A 153 -0.54 3.46 -2.05
CA ILE A 153 -1.85 4.02 -2.39
C ILE A 153 -1.96 4.07 -3.91
N GLU A 154 -2.81 3.21 -4.47
CA GLU A 154 -2.83 2.89 -5.91
C GLU A 154 -4.21 3.21 -6.53
N PRO A 155 -4.42 4.45 -7.01
CA PRO A 155 -5.63 4.84 -7.74
C PRO A 155 -5.79 4.22 -9.13
N MET A 156 -4.75 3.56 -9.64
CA MET A 156 -4.75 2.85 -10.94
C MET A 156 -5.06 3.75 -12.14
N VAL A 157 -4.67 5.03 -12.05
CA VAL A 157 -4.78 6.00 -13.13
C VAL A 157 -3.49 6.80 -13.26
N ASP A 158 -3.25 7.31 -14.47
CA ASP A 158 -2.29 8.36 -14.75
C ASP A 158 -3.03 9.71 -14.75
N PRO A 159 -2.80 10.58 -13.75
CA PRO A 159 -3.42 11.90 -13.72
C PRO A 159 -2.71 12.91 -14.65
N GLY A 160 -1.61 12.55 -15.31
CA GLY A 160 -0.90 13.42 -16.25
C GLY A 160 -0.07 14.54 -15.61
N ASP A 161 -0.13 14.71 -14.29
CA ASP A 161 0.63 15.69 -13.51
C ASP A 161 1.28 15.01 -12.30
N GLU A 162 2.61 15.10 -12.20
CA GLU A 162 3.39 14.53 -11.10
C GLU A 162 3.09 15.16 -9.73
N ASN A 163 2.46 16.33 -9.71
CA ASN A 163 2.07 17.02 -8.49
C ASN A 163 0.64 16.70 -8.04
N PHE A 164 -0.15 16.01 -8.88
CA PHE A 164 -1.56 15.76 -8.66
C PHE A 164 -1.86 15.12 -7.29
N TYR A 165 -1.06 14.15 -6.85
CA TYR A 165 -1.29 13.45 -5.59
C TYR A 165 -0.72 14.16 -4.36
N ARG A 166 0.07 15.23 -4.52
CA ARG A 166 0.69 15.93 -3.37
C ARG A 166 -0.36 16.44 -2.36
N PRO A 167 -1.49 17.05 -2.77
CA PRO A 167 -2.51 17.53 -1.83
C PRO A 167 -3.21 16.40 -1.05
N PHE A 168 -3.16 15.16 -1.55
CA PHE A 168 -3.73 13.99 -0.87
C PHE A 168 -2.88 13.47 0.29
N LEU A 169 -1.64 13.97 0.41
CA LEU A 169 -0.71 13.64 1.48
C LEU A 169 -0.72 14.76 2.53
N LYS A 170 -1.45 14.56 3.63
CA LYS A 170 -1.59 15.56 4.71
C LYS A 170 -0.32 15.68 5.55
N VAL A 171 0.45 14.61 5.67
CA VAL A 171 1.62 14.53 6.56
C VAL A 171 2.94 14.76 5.84
N LYS A 172 3.96 15.16 6.61
CA LYS A 172 5.32 15.41 6.12
C LYS A 172 6.30 14.39 6.68
N LEU A 173 7.44 14.23 6.00
CA LEU A 173 8.54 13.43 6.52
C LEU A 173 8.99 13.89 7.91
N GLY A 174 9.31 12.93 8.78
CA GLY A 174 9.75 13.15 10.15
C GLY A 174 8.63 13.54 11.12
N GLN A 175 7.42 13.80 10.63
CA GLN A 175 6.28 14.15 11.47
C GLN A 175 5.95 13.00 12.43
N ARG A 176 5.82 13.33 13.72
CA ARG A 176 5.24 12.43 14.72
C ARG A 176 3.72 12.44 14.56
N VAL A 177 3.10 11.26 14.60
CA VAL A 177 1.65 11.08 14.49
C VAL A 177 1.15 10.18 15.61
N LYS A 178 -0.13 10.36 15.97
CA LYS A 178 -0.86 9.50 16.90
C LYS A 178 -1.78 8.53 16.18
N LYS A 179 -1.99 7.34 16.76
CA LYS A 179 -2.97 6.36 16.27
C LYS A 179 -4.32 7.05 16.03
N GLY A 180 -4.89 6.86 14.85
CA GLY A 180 -6.16 7.47 14.44
C GLY A 180 -6.03 8.84 13.76
N GLU A 181 -4.87 9.48 13.75
CA GLU A 181 -4.69 10.71 12.98
C GLU A 181 -4.82 10.45 11.47
N VAL A 182 -5.48 11.36 10.76
CA VAL A 182 -5.56 11.35 9.29
C VAL A 182 -4.20 11.71 8.71
N LEU A 183 -3.62 10.75 7.97
CA LEU A 183 -2.35 10.85 7.25
C LEU A 183 -2.51 11.43 5.84
N GLY A 184 -3.69 11.27 5.26
CA GLY A 184 -4.00 11.67 3.89
C GLY A 184 -5.33 11.07 3.47
N TRP A 185 -5.58 11.06 2.16
CA TRP A 185 -6.84 10.58 1.59
C TRP A 185 -6.60 9.69 0.39
N MET A 186 -7.51 8.74 0.16
CA MET A 186 -7.50 7.83 -0.97
C MET A 186 -8.21 8.46 -2.17
N TYR A 187 -7.45 8.92 -3.16
CA TYR A 187 -8.03 9.34 -4.43
C TYR A 187 -8.67 8.15 -5.13
N THR A 188 -9.98 8.20 -5.32
CA THR A 188 -10.73 7.23 -6.13
C THR A 188 -11.18 7.93 -7.41
N PRO A 189 -10.68 7.52 -8.59
CA PRO A 189 -11.12 8.12 -9.86
C PRO A 189 -12.62 7.85 -10.09
N PRO A 190 -13.39 8.84 -10.57
CA PRO A 190 -14.83 8.70 -10.78
C PRO A 190 -15.13 7.92 -12.08
N ARG A 191 -14.60 6.70 -12.22
CA ARG A 191 -14.75 5.88 -13.42
C ARG A 191 -15.09 4.44 -13.06
N PRO A 192 -16.24 3.89 -13.52
CA PRO A 192 -16.63 2.51 -13.26
C PRO A 192 -15.60 1.45 -13.71
N GLU A 193 -14.84 1.74 -14.77
CA GLU A 193 -13.83 0.81 -15.31
C GLU A 193 -12.59 0.62 -14.41
N THR A 194 -12.32 1.55 -13.48
CA THR A 194 -11.19 1.49 -12.53
C THR A 194 -11.57 0.98 -11.14
N ASP A 195 -12.87 0.75 -10.88
CA ASP A 195 -13.43 0.46 -9.55
C ASP A 195 -12.91 -0.81 -8.91
N LEU A 196 -12.58 -1.79 -9.73
CA LEU A 196 -12.13 -3.09 -9.23
C LEU A 196 -10.63 -3.13 -8.95
N ARG A 197 -9.91 -2.03 -9.17
CA ARG A 197 -8.46 -1.99 -9.03
C ARG A 197 -7.97 -0.88 -8.11
N THR A 198 -8.77 0.14 -7.83
CA THR A 198 -8.40 1.21 -6.91
C THR A 198 -8.23 0.64 -5.49
N HIS A 199 -7.00 0.65 -4.97
CA HIS A 199 -6.70 -0.03 -3.71
C HIS A 199 -5.55 0.61 -2.92
N ILE A 200 -5.46 0.24 -1.65
CA ILE A 200 -4.24 0.38 -0.86
C ILE A 200 -3.66 -1.01 -0.66
N HIS A 201 -2.42 -1.20 -1.12
CA HIS A 201 -1.59 -2.33 -0.75
C HIS A 201 -0.79 -1.99 0.50
N PHE A 202 -0.88 -2.83 1.53
CA PHE A 202 -0.23 -2.56 2.81
C PHE A 202 0.40 -3.80 3.44
N ASN A 203 1.49 -3.55 4.17
CA ASN A 203 2.28 -4.59 4.82
C ASN A 203 3.19 -3.98 5.89
N LEU A 204 3.80 -4.84 6.70
CA LEU A 204 4.93 -4.47 7.52
C LEU A 204 6.23 -4.65 6.73
N MET A 205 7.18 -3.76 6.96
CA MET A 205 8.54 -3.82 6.43
C MET A 205 9.53 -3.78 7.60
N ALA A 206 10.39 -4.78 7.71
CA ALA A 206 11.54 -4.77 8.60
C ALA A 206 12.72 -5.46 7.89
N LYS A 207 13.94 -4.92 8.04
CA LYS A 207 15.15 -5.47 7.40
C LYS A 207 14.95 -5.77 5.89
N SER A 208 14.23 -4.88 5.19
CA SER A 208 13.87 -5.01 3.76
C SER A 208 12.98 -6.21 3.39
N GLN A 209 12.35 -6.86 4.36
CA GLN A 209 11.42 -7.97 4.14
C GLN A 209 9.97 -7.56 4.38
N PHE A 210 9.08 -8.12 3.56
CA PHE A 210 7.64 -8.03 3.76
C PHE A 210 7.23 -8.95 4.92
N MET A 211 6.46 -8.39 5.84
CA MET A 211 5.89 -9.10 6.98
C MET A 211 4.38 -8.91 7.01
N ALA A 212 3.68 -9.93 7.52
CA ALA A 212 2.24 -9.85 7.75
C ALA A 212 1.92 -8.77 8.78
N PRO A 213 0.88 -7.95 8.58
CA PRO A 213 0.48 -6.90 9.53
C PRO A 213 -0.31 -7.47 10.72
N THR A 214 0.31 -8.36 11.49
CA THR A 214 -0.28 -9.02 12.68
C THR A 214 -0.32 -8.11 13.91
N MET A 215 -0.64 -6.83 13.72
CA MET A 215 -0.66 -5.80 14.75
C MET A 215 -2.07 -5.35 15.16
N PHE A 216 -3.11 -5.76 14.43
CA PHE A 216 -4.48 -5.33 14.68
C PHE A 216 -5.19 -6.21 15.71
N THR A 217 -6.20 -5.65 16.39
CA THR A 217 -7.00 -6.42 17.34
C THR A 217 -7.78 -7.53 16.64
N LYS A 218 -8.32 -8.45 17.44
CA LYS A 218 -9.16 -9.54 16.94
C LYS A 218 -10.39 -8.97 16.22
N GLU A 219 -11.01 -7.93 16.76
CA GLU A 219 -12.22 -7.30 16.23
C GLU A 219 -11.97 -6.71 14.84
N VAL A 220 -10.86 -5.99 14.65
CA VAL A 220 -10.46 -5.45 13.33
C VAL A 220 -10.22 -6.58 12.33
N THR A 221 -9.50 -7.62 12.76
CA THR A 221 -9.14 -8.76 11.92
C THR A 221 -10.38 -9.56 11.51
N GLU A 222 -11.29 -9.81 12.45
CA GLU A 222 -12.55 -10.51 12.21
C GLU A 222 -13.50 -9.70 11.34
N ALA A 223 -13.63 -8.39 11.57
CA ALA A 223 -14.43 -7.52 10.71
C ALA A 223 -13.96 -7.55 9.25
N PHE A 224 -12.63 -7.55 9.04
CA PHE A 224 -12.04 -7.68 7.71
C PHE A 224 -12.28 -9.09 7.12
N HIS A 225 -12.01 -10.15 7.88
CA HIS A 225 -12.13 -11.53 7.39
C HIS A 225 -13.58 -12.00 7.20
N GLN A 226 -14.54 -11.57 8.03
CA GLN A 226 -15.95 -11.91 7.83
C GLN A 226 -16.44 -11.40 6.48
N ARG A 227 -16.02 -10.20 6.08
CA ARG A 227 -16.44 -9.57 4.82
C ARG A 227 -15.65 -10.08 3.61
N TRP A 228 -14.34 -10.31 3.77
CA TRP A 228 -13.45 -10.53 2.61
C TRP A 228 -12.45 -11.69 2.75
N GLY A 229 -12.42 -12.38 3.90
CA GLY A 229 -11.51 -13.52 4.15
C GLY A 229 -11.83 -14.76 3.32
N LYS A 230 -13.08 -14.91 2.83
CA LYS A 230 -13.49 -16.05 1.99
C LYS A 230 -12.88 -16.04 0.58
N ILE A 231 -12.20 -14.97 0.17
CA ILE A 231 -11.44 -14.97 -1.11
C ILE A 231 -10.37 -16.06 -1.12
N ALA A 232 -9.80 -16.43 0.03
CA ALA A 232 -8.86 -17.55 0.13
C ALA A 232 -9.49 -18.91 -0.23
N GLN A 233 -10.78 -19.11 0.05
CA GLN A 233 -11.52 -20.33 -0.27
C GLN A 233 -11.84 -20.47 -1.76
N ARG A 234 -11.73 -19.38 -2.54
CA ARG A 234 -11.88 -19.42 -4.01
C ARG A 234 -10.61 -19.85 -4.74
N TYR A 235 -9.52 -20.07 -4.03
CA TYR A 235 -8.21 -20.48 -4.57
C TYR A 235 -7.80 -21.89 -4.13
N SER A 236 -8.73 -22.66 -3.53
CA SER A 236 -8.56 -24.08 -3.20
C SER A 236 -9.04 -25.05 -4.29
N GLU A 237 -9.17 -24.57 -5.53
CA GLU A 237 -9.31 -25.39 -6.75
C GLU A 237 -8.08 -25.22 -7.64
#